data_AF-A0A4R1B426-F1
#
_entry.id   AF-A0A4R1B426-F1
#
_cell.length_a   1.000
_cell.length_b   1.000
_cell.length_c   1.000
_cell.angle_alpha   90.00
_cell.angle_beta   90.00
_cell.angle_gamma   90.00
#
_symmetry.space_group_name_H-M   'P 1'
#
loop_
_entity.id
_entity.type
_entity.pdbx_description
1 polymer ?
#
loop_
_entity_poly.entity_id
_entity_poly.type
_entity_poly.pdbx_seq_one_letter_code
_entity_poly.pdbx_strand_id
1 'polypeptide(L)'
;MKFIFSYLAIINIADGAVTYWGLQFSIIEESNPIMSGLYVINPLLFLGYKLFLSCVLYGLVLTKKLPTNRFIKALSITASIIYTIVIGLHGVWVLPLII
;
A
#
# COMPACT_ATOMS: atom_id res chain seq x y z
N MET A 1 9.49 2.66 15.23
CA MET A 1 8.27 1.83 15.08
C MET A 1 7.05 2.67 14.79
N LYS A 2 6.65 3.63 15.64
CA LYS A 2 5.52 4.55 15.36
C LYS A 2 5.60 5.17 13.96
N PHE A 3 6.70 5.87 13.67
CA PHE A 3 6.93 6.49 12.37
C PHE A 3 6.85 5.50 11.20
N ILE A 4 7.48 4.33 11.31
CA ILE A 4 7.48 3.29 10.27
C ILE A 4 6.07 2.78 9.99
N PHE A 5 5.27 2.51 11.02
CA PHE A 5 3.89 2.01 10.86
C PHE A 5 2.96 3.10 10.32
N SER A 6 3.11 4.34 10.78
CA SER A 6 2.38 5.49 10.22
C SER A 6 2.74 5.72 8.76
N TYR A 7 4.02 5.64 8.42
CA TYR A 7 4.51 5.71 7.05
C TYR A 7 3.93 4.60 6.18
N LEU A 8 3.99 3.35 6.64
CA LEU A 8 3.40 2.19 5.93
C LEU A 8 1.89 2.37 5.70
N ALA A 9 1.16 2.87 6.69
CA ALA A 9 -0.27 3.12 6.55
C ALA A 9 -0.55 4.16 5.45
N ILE A 10 0.20 5.27 5.44
CA ILE A 10 0.04 6.34 4.45
C ILE A 10 0.45 5.86 3.06
N ILE A 11 1.61 5.23 2.92
CA ILE A 11 2.10 4.78 1.61
C ILE A 11 1.23 3.68 1.03
N ASN A 12 0.65 2.79 1.85
CA ASN A 12 -0.29 1.77 1.37
C ASN A 12 -1.63 2.38 0.89
N ILE A 13 -2.07 3.51 1.46
CA ILE A 13 -3.23 4.26 0.94
C ILE A 13 -2.88 4.87 -0.43
N ALA A 14 -1.74 5.55 -0.51
CA ALA A 14 -1.28 6.20 -1.73
C ALA A 14 -1.07 5.19 -2.86
N ASP A 15 -0.39 4.09 -2.56
CA ASP A 15 -0.22 2.94 -3.45
C ASP A 15 -1.58 2.42 -3.93
N GLY A 16 -2.54 2.18 -3.03
CA GLY A 16 -3.88 1.75 -3.41
C GLY A 16 -4.60 2.69 -4.37
N ALA A 17 -4.52 4.01 -4.15
CA ALA A 17 -5.13 4.99 -5.04
C ALA A 17 -4.48 4.97 -6.43
N VAL A 18 -3.15 4.97 -6.47
CA VAL A 18 -2.38 4.98 -7.72
C VAL A 18 -2.57 3.67 -8.49
N THR A 19 -2.52 2.53 -7.81
CA THR A 19 -2.75 1.23 -8.45
C THR A 19 -4.18 1.11 -8.96
N TYR A 20 -5.18 1.58 -8.20
CA TYR A 20 -6.57 1.57 -8.65
C TYR A 20 -6.76 2.35 -9.96
N TRP A 21 -6.24 3.59 -10.04
CA TRP A 21 -6.30 4.37 -11.27
C TRP A 21 -5.48 3.73 -12.39
N GLY A 22 -4.27 3.27 -12.09
CA GLY A 22 -3.42 2.57 -13.05
C GLY A 22 -4.12 1.38 -13.70
N LEU A 23 -4.81 0.57 -12.90
CA LEU A 23 -5.57 -0.58 -13.39
C LEU A 23 -6.82 -0.15 -14.18
N GLN A 24 -7.56 0.86 -13.71
CA GLN A 24 -8.77 1.36 -14.40
C GLN A 24 -8.48 1.86 -15.82
N PHE A 25 -7.31 2.46 -16.03
CA PHE A 25 -6.85 2.93 -17.34
C PHE A 25 -5.95 1.94 -18.08
N SER A 26 -5.79 0.70 -17.55
CA SER A 26 -4.92 -0.34 -18.14
C SER A 26 -3.46 0.10 -18.36
N ILE A 27 -2.96 0.98 -17.49
CA ILE A 27 -1.59 1.54 -17.54
C ILE A 27 -0.59 0.57 -16.89
N ILE A 28 -1.05 -0.15 -15.87
CA ILE A 28 -0.24 -1.07 -15.07
C ILE A 28 -0.99 -2.39 -14.89
N GLU A 29 -0.27 -3.43 -14.48
CA GLU A 29 -0.84 -4.71 -14.07
C GLU A 29 -0.58 -4.96 -12.58
N GLU A 30 -1.50 -5.67 -11.92
CA GLU A 30 -1.37 -6.05 -10.51
C GLU A 30 -0.71 -7.42 -10.39
N SER A 31 0.56 -7.42 -10.00
CA SER A 31 1.36 -8.64 -9.84
C SER A 31 1.02 -9.43 -8.57
N ASN A 32 0.35 -8.82 -7.58
CA ASN A 32 -0.07 -9.53 -6.37
C ASN A 32 -1.34 -10.35 -6.66
N PRO A 33 -1.29 -11.70 -6.63
CA PRO A 33 -2.42 -12.55 -7.02
C PRO A 33 -3.65 -12.36 -6.12
N ILE A 34 -3.45 -12.04 -4.84
CA ILE A 34 -4.55 -11.78 -3.90
C ILE A 34 -5.25 -10.47 -4.28
N MET A 35 -4.48 -9.42 -4.51
CA MET A 35 -5.02 -8.11 -4.88
C MET A 35 -5.67 -8.13 -6.26
N SER A 36 -5.06 -8.83 -7.22
CA SER A 36 -5.63 -9.05 -8.55
C SER A 36 -6.98 -9.76 -8.46
N GLY A 37 -7.07 -10.83 -7.65
CA GLY A 37 -8.34 -11.51 -7.38
C GLY A 37 -9.41 -10.59 -6.78
N LEU A 38 -9.04 -9.77 -5.77
CA LEU A 38 -9.96 -8.79 -5.19
C LEU A 38 -10.45 -7.76 -6.21
N TYR A 39 -9.55 -7.27 -7.06
CA TYR A 39 -9.87 -6.27 -8.08
C TYR A 39 -10.81 -6.84 -9.14
N VAL A 40 -10.57 -8.07 -9.61
CA VAL A 40 -11.42 -8.77 -10.58
C VAL A 40 -12.84 -8.99 -10.05
N ILE A 41 -12.98 -9.31 -8.75
CA ILE A 41 -14.30 -9.45 -8.12
C ILE A 41 -15.00 -8.09 -8.05
N ASN A 42 -14.32 -7.08 -7.51
CA ASN A 42 -14.82 -5.71 -7.46
C ASN A 42 -13.67 -4.73 -7.17
N PRO A 43 -13.43 -3.73 -8.04
CA PRO A 43 -12.38 -2.72 -7.83
C PRO A 43 -12.44 -1.98 -6.48
N LEU A 44 -13.63 -1.83 -5.90
CA LEU A 44 -13.80 -1.22 -4.57
C LEU A 44 -13.38 -2.16 -3.43
N LEU A 45 -13.43 -3.48 -3.59
CA LEU A 45 -12.91 -4.42 -2.59
C LEU A 45 -11.39 -4.34 -2.50
N PHE A 46 -10.71 -4.16 -3.64
CA PHE A 46 -9.27 -3.89 -3.68
C PHE A 46 -8.91 -2.65 -2.84
N LEU A 47 -9.60 -1.52 -3.08
CA LEU A 47 -9.39 -0.29 -2.30
C LEU A 47 -9.75 -0.47 -0.83
N GLY A 48 -10.92 -1.08 -0.55
CA GLY A 48 -11.40 -1.32 0.80
C GLY A 48 -10.44 -2.18 1.62
N TYR A 49 -9.84 -3.19 1.02
CA TYR A 49 -8.85 -4.04 1.68
C TYR A 49 -7.55 -3.27 2.01
N LYS A 50 -7.05 -2.44 1.09
CA LYS A 50 -5.89 -1.58 1.39
C LYS A 50 -6.20 -0.56 2.47
N LEU A 51 -7.37 0.09 2.44
CA LEU A 51 -7.82 0.99 3.50
C LEU A 51 -7.90 0.28 4.85
N PHE A 52 -8.48 -0.92 4.88
CA PHE A 52 -8.54 -1.75 6.09
C PHE A 52 -7.15 -2.03 6.67
N LEU A 53 -6.19 -2.46 5.84
CA LEU A 53 -4.81 -2.69 6.28
C LEU A 53 -4.16 -1.43 6.84
N SER A 54 -4.36 -0.27 6.19
CA SER A 54 -3.85 1.01 6.68
C SER A 54 -4.49 1.42 8.00
N CYS A 55 -5.80 1.20 8.18
CA CYS A 55 -6.50 1.43 9.44
C CYS A 55 -5.96 0.52 10.55
N VAL A 56 -5.66 -0.76 10.27
CA VAL A 56 -5.05 -1.69 11.23
C VAL A 56 -3.66 -1.19 11.64
N LEU A 57 -2.80 -0.86 10.67
CA LEU A 57 -1.45 -0.36 10.92
C LEU A 57 -1.45 0.92 11.77
N TYR A 58 -2.30 1.88 11.40
CA TYR A 58 -2.44 3.13 12.13
C TYR A 58 -3.11 2.92 13.51
N GLY A 59 -4.07 2.00 13.59
CA GLY A 59 -4.71 1.59 14.84
C GLY A 59 -3.70 1.09 15.87
N LEU A 60 -2.72 0.27 15.47
CA LEU A 60 -1.64 -0.19 16.35
C LEU A 60 -0.79 0.98 16.89
N VAL A 61 -0.62 2.04 16.11
CA VAL A 61 0.06 3.28 16.54
C VAL A 61 -0.78 4.01 17.58
N LEU A 62 -2.07 4.18 17.33
CA LEU A 62 -3.01 4.87 18.23
C LEU A 62 -3.16 4.15 19.57
N THR A 63 -3.31 2.83 19.56
CA THR A 63 -3.42 2.03 20.79
C THR A 63 -2.08 1.84 21.50
N LYS A 64 -0.98 2.37 20.95
CA LYS A 64 0.41 2.18 21.43
C LYS A 64 0.80 0.70 21.56
N LYS A 65 0.10 -0.22 20.89
CA LYS A 65 0.34 -1.67 20.90
C LYS A 65 1.30 -2.06 19.77
N LEU A 66 2.45 -1.39 19.72
CA LEU A 66 3.43 -1.65 18.67
C LEU A 66 4.30 -2.86 19.02
N PRO A 67 4.48 -3.81 18.09
CA PRO A 67 5.36 -4.94 18.31
C PRO A 67 6.80 -4.46 18.50
N THR A 68 7.48 -4.98 19.52
CA THR A 68 8.90 -4.67 19.83
C THR A 68 9.87 -5.70 19.25
N ASN A 69 9.34 -6.77 18.65
CA ASN A 69 10.14 -7.84 18.05
C ASN A 69 11.02 -7.30 16.91
N ARG A 70 12.33 -7.61 16.95
CA ARG A 70 13.32 -7.21 15.93
C ARG A 70 12.93 -7.71 14.54
N PHE A 71 12.33 -8.89 14.43
CA PHE A 71 11.88 -9.44 13.15
C PHE A 71 10.78 -8.57 12.52
N ILE A 72 9.78 -8.18 13.31
CA ILE A 72 8.70 -7.31 12.82
C ILE A 72 9.25 -5.93 12.44
N LYS A 73 10.18 -5.39 13.24
CA LYS A 73 10.86 -4.14 12.88
C LYS A 73 11.58 -4.24 11.54
N ALA A 74 12.38 -5.28 11.32
CA ALA A 74 13.07 -5.50 10.06
C ALA A 74 12.08 -5.63 8.90
N LEU A 75 11.05 -6.45 9.06
CA LEU A 75 10.01 -6.65 8.06
C LEU A 75 9.29 -5.34 7.69
N SER A 76 8.91 -4.52 8.68
CA SER A 76 8.26 -3.23 8.43
C SER A 76 9.17 -2.23 7.72
N ILE A 77 10.47 -2.23 8.02
CA ILE A 77 11.45 -1.40 7.30
C ILE A 77 11.59 -1.87 5.86
N THR A 78 11.76 -3.17 5.64
CA THR A 78 11.85 -3.75 4.29
C THR A 78 10.59 -3.46 3.48
N ALA A 79 9.42 -3.64 4.07
CA ALA A 79 8.15 -3.31 3.43
C ALA A 79 8.08 -1.82 3.07
N SER A 80 8.54 -0.93 3.95
CA SER A 80 8.56 0.51 3.68
C SER A 80 9.41 0.83 2.46
N ILE A 81 10.63 0.29 2.38
CA ILE A 81 11.54 0.48 1.25
C ILE A 81 10.93 -0.03 -0.05
N ILE A 82 10.35 -1.24 -0.04
CA ILE A 82 9.69 -1.82 -1.22
C ILE A 82 8.55 -0.93 -1.69
N TYR A 83 7.66 -0.50 -0.79
CA TYR A 83 6.56 0.40 -1.14
C TYR A 83 7.05 1.75 -1.68
N THR A 84 8.15 2.30 -1.14
CA THR A 84 8.77 3.52 -1.69
C THR A 84 9.24 3.32 -3.13
N ILE A 85 9.83 2.16 -3.44
CA ILE A 85 10.28 1.85 -4.80
C ILE A 85 9.08 1.68 -5.73
N VAL A 86 8.06 0.93 -5.32
CA VAL A 86 6.84 0.67 -6.11
C VAL A 86 6.11 1.97 -6.42
N ILE A 87 5.94 2.86 -5.45
CA ILE A 87 5.26 4.13 -5.69
C ILE A 87 6.09 5.06 -6.59
N GLY A 88 7.42 4.98 -6.50
CA GLY A 88 8.32 5.66 -7.44
C GLY A 88 8.15 5.14 -8.86
N LEU A 89 8.05 3.81 -9.04
CA LEU A 89 7.78 3.18 -10.33
C LEU A 89 6.42 3.62 -10.90
N HIS A 90 5.38 3.66 -10.06
CA HIS A 90 4.09 4.20 -10.48
C HIS A 90 4.19 5.66 -10.95
N GLY A 91 5.05 6.47 -10.33
CA GLY A 91 5.34 7.82 -10.79
C GLY A 91 5.81 7.86 -12.25
N VAL A 92 6.65 6.92 -12.67
CA VAL A 92 7.15 6.86 -14.06
C VAL A 92 6.05 6.55 -15.07
N TRP A 93 5.06 5.73 -14.70
CA TRP A 93 4.02 5.26 -15.63
C TRP A 93 2.73 6.09 -15.59
N VAL A 94 2.35 6.58 -14.41
CA VAL A 94 1.06 7.26 -14.18
C VAL A 94 1.16 8.78 -14.28
N LEU A 95 2.27 9.41 -13.85
CA LEU A 95 2.40 10.88 -13.90
C LEU A 95 2.30 11.47 -15.33
N PRO A 96 2.84 10.84 -16.39
CA PRO A 96 2.72 11.36 -17.75
C PRO A 96 1.29 11.44 -18.30
N LEU A 97 0.29 10.85 -17.62
CA LEU A 97 -1.10 10.85 -18.05
C LEU A 97 -1.95 11.91 -17.32
N ILE A 98 -1.39 12.54 -16.30
CA ILE A 98 -2.05 13.58 -15.48
C ILE A 98 -1.63 14.99 -15.93
N ILE A 99 -0.50 15.11 -16.62
CA ILE A 99 0.08 16.35 -17.14
C ILE A 99 -0.19 16.43 -18.64
#